data_AF-A0A815J0J2-F1
#
_entry.id   AF-A0A815J0J2-F1
#
_cell.length_a   1.000
_cell.length_b   1.000
_cell.length_c   1.000
_cell.angle_alpha   90.00
_cell.angle_beta   90.00
_cell.angle_gamma   90.00
#
_symmetry.space_group_name_H-M   'P 1'
#
loop_
_entity.id
_entity.type
_entity.pdbx_description
1 polymer ?
#
loop_
_entity_poly.entity_id
_entity_poly.type
_entity_poly.pdbx_seq_one_letter_code
_entity_poly.pdbx_strand_id
1 'polypeptide(L)'
;MRAALNIEARVIYEELYSVHGDQAPCLRTVELWCKRFREGQEELENEARLGRPITETTTENIEQVHLIIEDDPCITIEEVQDQTGLSYGTT
;
A
#
# COMPACT_ATOMS: atom_id res chain seq x y z
N MET A 1 5.36 0.49 -26.41
CA MET A 1 6.52 0.40 -25.47
C MET A 1 7.50 -0.70 -25.90
N ARG A 2 8.81 -0.63 -25.60
CA ARG A 2 9.81 -1.62 -26.07
C ARG A 2 9.52 -3.07 -25.65
N ALA A 3 8.94 -3.27 -24.48
CA ALA A 3 8.47 -4.58 -24.03
C ALA A 3 7.31 -5.17 -24.86
N ALA A 4 6.49 -4.33 -25.51
CA ALA A 4 5.45 -4.76 -26.44
C ALA A 4 6.02 -5.16 -27.82
N LEU A 5 7.32 -4.94 -28.05
CA LEU A 5 8.04 -5.29 -29.29
C LEU A 5 8.83 -6.61 -29.16
N ASN A 6 8.51 -7.46 -28.16
CA ASN A 6 9.19 -8.73 -27.88
C ASN A 6 10.70 -8.62 -27.59
N ILE A 7 11.16 -7.48 -27.06
CA ILE A 7 12.52 -7.33 -26.59
C ILE A 7 12.69 -8.11 -25.29
N GLU A 8 13.80 -8.85 -25.16
CA GLU A 8 14.10 -9.63 -23.95
C GLU A 8 14.27 -8.71 -22.73
N ALA A 9 13.65 -9.08 -21.61
CA ALA A 9 13.72 -8.32 -20.36
C ALA A 9 15.16 -8.08 -19.89
N ARG A 10 16.06 -9.02 -20.20
CA ARG A 10 17.50 -8.90 -19.90
C ARG A 10 18.15 -7.71 -20.61
N VAL A 11 17.86 -7.49 -21.88
CA VAL A 11 18.41 -6.36 -22.64
C VAL A 11 17.94 -5.04 -22.04
N ILE A 12 16.66 -4.96 -21.68
CA ILE A 12 16.08 -3.78 -21.03
C ILE A 12 16.74 -3.53 -19.67
N TYR A 13 16.98 -4.60 -18.88
CA TYR A 13 17.68 -4.51 -17.61
C TYR A 13 19.13 -4.02 -17.77
N GLU A 14 19.89 -4.54 -18.73
CA GLU A 14 21.28 -4.14 -18.97
C GLU A 14 21.37 -2.65 -19.37
N GLU A 15 20.44 -2.17 -20.20
CA GLU A 15 20.35 -0.74 -20.55
C GLU A 15 19.98 0.14 -19.33
N LEU A 16 19.00 -0.30 -18.52
CA LEU A 16 18.61 0.41 -17.30
C LEU A 16 19.76 0.48 -16.30
N TYR A 17 20.49 -0.63 -16.12
CA TYR A 17 21.65 -0.73 -15.25
C TYR A 17 22.81 0.13 -15.76
N SER A 18 23.05 0.19 -17.08
CA SER A 18 24.07 1.04 -17.67
C SER A 18 23.87 2.53 -17.38
N VAL A 19 22.63 2.98 -17.15
CA VAL A 19 22.29 4.38 -16.88
C VAL A 19 22.18 4.66 -15.38
N HIS A 20 21.58 3.77 -14.60
CA HIS A 20 21.22 4.01 -13.20
C HIS A 20 22.05 3.22 -12.17
N GLY A 21 22.88 2.27 -12.63
CA GLY A 21 23.69 1.41 -11.76
C GLY A 21 22.85 0.72 -10.70
N ASP A 22 23.27 0.84 -9.44
CA ASP A 22 22.60 0.19 -8.30
C ASP A 22 21.21 0.76 -7.98
N GLN A 23 20.84 1.91 -8.55
CA GLN A 23 19.47 2.45 -8.45
C GLN A 23 18.53 1.88 -9.52
N ALA A 24 19.04 1.07 -10.45
CA ALA A 24 18.20 0.43 -11.45
C ALA A 24 17.25 -0.60 -10.81
N PRO A 25 16.03 -0.77 -11.36
CA PRO A 25 15.16 -1.86 -10.99
C PRO A 25 15.84 -3.22 -11.20
N CYS A 26 15.61 -4.17 -10.30
CA CYS A 26 16.14 -5.52 -10.47
C CYS A 26 15.49 -6.23 -11.68
N LEU A 27 16.18 -7.23 -12.23
CA LEU A 27 15.72 -7.99 -13.39
C LEU A 27 14.28 -8.52 -13.23
N ARG A 28 13.91 -9.01 -12.05
CA ARG A 28 12.57 -9.52 -11.76
C ARG A 28 11.48 -8.47 -11.92
N THR A 29 11.76 -7.22 -11.53
CA THR A 29 10.83 -6.10 -11.72
C THR A 29 10.67 -5.79 -13.21
N VAL A 30 11.77 -5.80 -13.97
CA VAL A 30 11.76 -5.58 -15.42
C VAL A 30 10.96 -6.69 -16.13
N GLU A 31 11.11 -7.95 -15.73
CA GLU A 31 10.33 -9.08 -16.25
C GLU A 31 8.82 -8.92 -15.99
N LEU A 32 8.46 -8.50 -14.77
CA LEU A 32 7.07 -8.23 -14.40
C LEU A 32 6.46 -7.12 -15.26
N TRP A 33 7.16 -6.00 -15.42
CA TRP A 33 6.73 -4.92 -16.31
C TRP A 33 6.61 -5.39 -17.76
N CYS A 34 7.59 -6.17 -18.25
CA CYS A 34 7.52 -6.71 -19.61
C CYS A 34 6.31 -7.62 -19.82
N LYS A 35 5.90 -8.39 -18.82
CA LYS A 35 4.68 -9.20 -18.85
C LYS A 35 3.43 -8.32 -18.89
N ARG A 36 3.32 -7.34 -17.99
CA ARG A 36 2.18 -6.40 -17.93
C ARG A 36 1.99 -5.63 -19.24
N PHE A 37 3.07 -5.14 -19.83
CA PHE A 37 3.01 -4.45 -21.13
C PHE A 37 2.60 -5.38 -22.28
N ARG A 38 2.96 -6.66 -22.23
CA ARG A 38 2.47 -7.67 -23.19
C ARG A 38 0.99 -7.99 -23.02
N GLU A 39 0.48 -7.89 -21.79
CA GLU A 39 -0.93 -8.09 -21.43
C GLU A 39 -1.80 -6.84 -21.68
N GLY A 40 -1.22 -5.76 -22.24
CA GLY A 40 -1.94 -4.53 -22.55
C GLY A 40 -2.16 -3.60 -21.35
N GLN A 41 -1.53 -3.90 -20.20
CA GLN A 41 -1.54 -3.02 -19.03
C GLN A 41 -0.46 -1.95 -19.19
N GLU A 42 -0.83 -0.83 -19.83
CA GLU A 42 0.07 0.30 -20.12
C GLU A 42 -0.01 1.44 -19.09
N GLU A 43 -0.86 1.29 -18.07
CA GLU A 43 -0.96 2.26 -16.97
C GLU A 43 0.38 2.36 -16.23
N LEU A 44 0.92 3.57 -16.16
CA LEU A 44 2.17 3.87 -15.45
C LEU A 44 1.93 4.11 -13.97
N GLU A 45 0.69 4.42 -13.60
CA GLU A 45 0.32 4.62 -12.21
C GLU A 45 0.28 3.29 -11.48
N ASN A 46 0.68 3.33 -10.21
CA ASN A 46 0.50 2.16 -9.36
C ASN A 46 -1.00 1.93 -9.17
N GLU A 47 -1.41 0.65 -9.23
CA GLU A 47 -2.73 0.25 -8.78
C GLU A 47 -3.00 0.82 -7.38
N ALA A 48 -4.25 1.22 -7.13
CA ALA A 48 -4.66 1.73 -5.84
C ALA A 48 -4.22 0.75 -4.75
N ARG A 49 -3.29 1.18 -3.90
CA ARG A 49 -2.86 0.39 -2.76
C ARG A 49 -4.04 0.31 -1.81
N LEU A 50 -4.62 -0.87 -1.67
CA LEU A 50 -5.49 -1.15 -0.54
C LEU A 50 -4.62 -1.00 0.72
N GLY A 51 -4.75 0.14 1.38
CA GLY A 51 -4.15 0.36 2.69
C GLY A 51 -4.76 -0.59 3.72
N ARG A 52 -4.38 -0.43 4.99
CA ARG A 52 -5.14 -1.07 6.07
C ARG A 52 -6.61 -0.61 5.92
N PRO A 53 -7.59 -1.52 5.86
CA PRO A 53 -8.98 -1.13 5.92
C PRO A 53 -9.20 -0.30 7.18
N ILE A 54 -9.62 0.95 7.01
CA ILE A 54 -10.00 1.84 8.11
C ILE A 54 -11.43 1.47 8.51
N THR A 55 -11.64 0.24 8.98
CA THR A 55 -12.92 -0.20 9.51
C THR A 55 -13.12 0.29 10.94
N GLU A 56 -12.03 0.65 11.62
CA GLU A 56 -12.03 1.06 13.03
C GLU A 56 -12.08 2.58 13.22
N THR A 57 -11.59 3.39 12.26
CA THR A 57 -11.67 4.87 12.32
C THR A 57 -12.89 5.40 11.55
N THR A 58 -14.08 4.88 11.84
CA THR A 58 -15.34 5.48 11.39
C THR A 58 -15.69 6.68 12.26
N THR A 59 -16.50 7.62 11.74
CA THR A 59 -16.99 8.75 12.53
C THR A 59 -17.72 8.28 13.79
N GLU A 60 -18.52 7.21 13.68
CA GLU A 60 -19.24 6.59 14.80
C GLU A 60 -18.27 6.16 15.92
N ASN A 61 -17.22 5.42 15.57
CA ASN A 61 -16.25 4.91 16.55
C ASN A 61 -15.46 6.06 17.19
N ILE A 62 -15.15 7.12 16.43
CA ILE A 62 -14.50 8.32 16.96
C ILE A 62 -15.41 9.03 17.97
N GLU A 63 -16.68 9.21 17.64
CA GLU A 63 -17.67 9.84 18.54
C GLU A 63 -17.89 8.99 19.80
N GLN A 64 -17.95 7.66 19.66
CA GLN A 64 -18.06 6.76 20.81
C GLN A 64 -16.86 6.89 21.75
N VAL A 65 -15.62 6.87 21.24
CA VAL A 65 -14.42 7.06 22.07
C VAL A 65 -14.41 8.46 22.70
N HIS A 66 -14.85 9.49 21.97
CA HIS A 66 -14.91 10.86 22.50
C HIS A 66 -15.85 10.96 23.70
N LEU A 67 -17.06 10.38 23.60
CA LEU A 67 -18.03 10.37 24.69
C LEU A 67 -17.51 9.65 25.94
N ILE A 68 -16.80 8.54 25.74
CA ILE A 68 -16.20 7.77 26.85
C ILE A 68 -15.13 8.60 27.57
N ILE A 69 -14.28 9.33 26.84
CA ILE A 69 -13.24 10.20 27.42
C ILE A 69 -13.85 11.43 28.10
N GLU A 70 -14.95 11.98 27.55
CA GLU A 70 -15.68 13.09 28.19
C GLU A 70 -16.35 12.69 29.51
N ASP A 71 -16.82 11.44 29.62
CA ASP A 71 -17.40 10.89 30.84
C ASP A 71 -16.34 10.57 31.91
N ASP A 72 -15.25 9.89 31.51
CA ASP A 72 -14.10 9.60 32.37
C ASP A 72 -12.76 9.90 31.66
N PRO A 73 -12.16 11.07 31.93
CA PRO A 73 -10.85 11.42 31.39
C PRO A 73 -9.69 10.52 31.85
N CYS A 74 -9.88 9.71 32.90
CA CYS A 74 -8.89 8.81 33.46
C CYS A 74 -9.05 7.35 32.97
N ILE A 75 -9.94 7.10 32.00
CA ILE A 75 -10.21 5.75 31.51
C ILE A 75 -8.97 5.09 30.87
N THR A 76 -8.81 3.79 31.11
CA THR A 76 -7.72 3.01 30.52
C THR A 76 -8.05 2.56 29.10
N ILE A 77 -7.01 2.26 28.32
CA ILE A 77 -7.19 1.75 26.95
C ILE A 77 -7.95 0.42 26.96
N GLU A 78 -7.69 -0.47 27.94
CA GLU A 78 -8.39 -1.75 28.06
C GLU A 78 -9.90 -1.55 28.25
N GLU A 79 -10.31 -0.60 29.09
CA GLU A 79 -11.72 -0.27 29.32
C GLU A 79 -12.38 0.35 28.08
N VAL A 80 -11.66 1.21 27.35
CA VAL A 80 -12.16 1.76 26.07
C VAL A 80 -12.37 0.63 25.06
N GLN A 81 -11.46 -0.34 24.99
CA GLN A 81 -11.61 -1.49 24.09
C GLN A 81 -12.79 -2.38 24.49
N ASP A 82 -13.00 -2.62 25.77
CA ASP A 82 -14.14 -3.40 26.26
C ASP A 82 -15.48 -2.71 25.94
N GLN A 83 -15.53 -1.38 25.98
CA GLN A 83 -16.73 -0.61 25.69
C GLN A 83 -17.01 -0.45 24.18
N THR A 84 -15.96 -0.34 23.36
CA THR A 84 -16.09 -0.03 21.92
C THR A 84 -15.90 -1.26 21.02
N GLY A 85 -15.31 -2.34 21.53
CA GLY A 85 -14.92 -3.52 20.75
C GLY A 85 -13.76 -3.28 19.78
N LEU A 86 -13.06 -2.13 19.87
CA LEU A 86 -11.98 -1.75 18.97
C LEU A 86 -10.65 -2.43 19.33
N SER A 87 -9.84 -2.73 18.31
CA SER A 87 -8.51 -3.29 18.53
C SER A 87 -7.48 -2.25 18.96
N TYR A 88 -6.48 -2.71 19.71
CA TYR A 88 -5.37 -1.87 20.18
C TYR A 88 -4.56 -1.36 18.99
N GLY A 89 -4.36 -0.05 18.90
CA GLY A 89 -3.66 0.60 17.78
C GLY A 89 -4.59 1.11 16.66
N THR A 90 -5.89 1.26 16.95
CA THR A 90 -6.79 2.15 16.21
C THR A 90 -6.37 3.59 16.53
N THR A 91 -5.58 4.21 15.66
CA THR A 91 -5.17 5.63 15.76
C THR A 91 -5.54 6.37 14.49
#